data_AF-H8Z6H3-F1
#
_entry.id   AF-H8Z6H3-F1
#
_cell.length_a   1.000
_cell.length_b   1.000
_cell.length_c   1.000
_cell.angle_alpha   90.00
_cell.angle_beta   90.00
_cell.angle_gamma   90.00
#
_symmetry.space_group_name_H-M   'P 1'
#
loop_
_entity.id
_entity.type
_entity.pdbx_description
1 polymer ?
#
loop_
_entity_poly.entity_id
_entity_poly.type
_entity_poly.pdbx_seq_one_letter_code
_entity_poly.pdbx_strand_id
1 'polypeptide(L)'
;MTRSSRNWLTKPGSFDPLNTARRFPASSPFGIPDLAPQTFDLPGTPRLRPYRSRIDRLDRARDICHFYLDDYRFETTWNRPEVGWRHVSEYWATCTPDFSLYPSWPRVMQLWQTYRARWVARFWQERGCRVIPTVNWSDEESWAFCFDGIPPPARL
;
A
#
# COMPACT_ATOMS: atom_id res chain seq x y z
N MET A 1 -29.84 19.14 -14.46
CA MET A 1 -28.99 20.02 -15.29
C MET A 1 -27.53 19.76 -14.94
N THR A 2 -26.84 18.94 -15.72
CA THR A 2 -25.40 18.72 -15.54
C THR A 2 -24.67 19.89 -16.20
N ARG A 3 -23.99 20.71 -15.40
CA ARG A 3 -23.22 21.86 -15.88
C ARG A 3 -22.03 21.33 -16.67
N SER A 4 -22.15 21.18 -18.00
CA SER A 4 -21.02 20.83 -18.84
C SER A 4 -20.05 22.02 -18.85
N SER A 5 -18.88 21.85 -18.23
CA SER A 5 -17.82 22.84 -18.33
C SER A 5 -17.25 22.80 -19.75
N ARG A 6 -17.58 23.81 -20.54
CA ARG A 6 -17.13 24.02 -21.93
C ARG A 6 -15.61 24.07 -22.13
N ASN A 7 -14.81 24.08 -21.06
CA ASN A 7 -13.36 24.22 -21.11
C ASN A 7 -12.67 23.15 -20.21
N TRP A 8 -12.50 21.92 -20.71
CA TRP A 8 -11.55 20.96 -20.14
C TRP A 8 -10.12 21.19 -20.68
N LEU A 9 -9.70 22.45 -20.82
CA LEU A 9 -8.35 22.82 -21.25
C LEU A 9 -7.31 22.41 -20.18
N THR A 10 -7.72 22.35 -18.92
CA THR A 10 -6.94 21.84 -17.79
C THR A 10 -7.84 21.02 -16.86
N LYS A 11 -7.27 20.01 -16.19
CA LYS A 11 -8.01 19.16 -15.24
C LYS A 11 -8.59 20.03 -14.10
N PRO A 12 -9.87 19.87 -13.71
CA PRO A 12 -10.45 20.58 -12.58
C PRO A 12 -9.66 20.30 -11.30
N GLY A 13 -9.52 21.31 -10.43
CA GLY A 13 -8.75 21.18 -9.19
C GLY A 13 -9.29 20.14 -8.19
N SER A 14 -10.54 19.69 -8.35
CA SER A 14 -11.16 18.65 -7.52
C SER A 14 -11.19 17.26 -8.19
N PHE A 15 -10.51 17.07 -9.32
CA PHE A 15 -10.45 15.78 -10.00
C PHE A 15 -9.56 14.82 -9.18
N ASP A 16 -10.16 13.80 -8.59
CA ASP A 16 -9.43 12.71 -7.93
C ASP A 16 -9.06 11.64 -8.97
N PRO A 17 -7.79 11.52 -9.37
CA PRO A 17 -7.37 10.51 -10.33
C PRO A 17 -7.28 9.12 -9.71
N LEU A 18 -7.73 8.89 -8.46
CA LEU A 18 -7.56 7.62 -7.74
C LEU A 18 -6.08 7.22 -7.71
N ASN A 19 -5.21 8.18 -7.41
CA ASN A 19 -3.75 8.04 -7.44
C ASN A 19 -3.13 7.62 -8.79
N THR A 20 -3.90 7.49 -9.88
CA THR A 20 -3.39 7.06 -11.20
C THR A 20 -2.57 8.12 -11.94
N ALA A 21 -2.55 9.36 -11.45
CA ALA A 21 -1.69 10.42 -11.97
C ALA A 21 -0.20 10.15 -11.69
N ARG A 22 0.11 9.39 -10.62
CA ARG A 22 1.44 8.89 -10.32
C ARG A 22 1.47 7.40 -10.65
N ARG A 23 2.35 7.04 -11.58
CA ARG A 23 2.60 5.65 -11.96
C ARG A 23 3.96 5.21 -11.48
N PHE A 24 4.05 3.97 -11.06
CA PHE A 24 5.29 3.32 -10.68
C PHE A 24 5.66 2.27 -11.74
N PRO A 25 6.93 1.83 -11.81
CA PRO A 25 7.28 0.63 -12.56
C PRO A 25 6.41 -0.55 -12.12
N ALA A 26 6.03 -1.40 -13.07
CA ALA A 26 5.19 -2.57 -12.86
C ALA A 26 5.57 -3.65 -13.88
N SER A 27 5.93 -4.84 -13.41
CA SER A 27 6.14 -6.01 -14.25
C SER A 27 4.86 -6.83 -14.44
N SER A 28 3.87 -6.61 -13.58
CA SER A 28 2.56 -7.26 -13.66
C SER A 28 1.82 -6.91 -14.95
N PRO A 29 1.16 -7.87 -15.62
CA PRO A 29 0.30 -7.58 -16.78
C PRO A 29 -0.92 -6.70 -16.41
N PHE A 30 -1.24 -6.59 -15.12
CA PHE A 30 -2.33 -5.75 -14.61
C PHE A 30 -1.87 -4.35 -14.17
N GLY A 31 -0.58 -4.03 -14.33
CA GLY A 31 -0.02 -2.74 -13.91
C GLY A 31 0.13 -2.59 -12.39
N ILE A 32 0.13 -3.69 -11.65
CA ILE A 32 0.39 -3.71 -10.20
C ILE A 32 1.84 -3.23 -9.94
N PRO A 33 2.06 -2.18 -9.13
CA PRO A 33 3.38 -1.61 -8.90
C PRO A 33 4.41 -2.55 -8.30
N ASP A 34 5.64 -2.50 -8.81
CA ASP A 34 6.78 -3.22 -8.26
C ASP A 34 7.35 -2.50 -7.03
N LEU A 35 7.44 -3.21 -5.92
CA LEU A 35 8.18 -2.77 -4.76
C LEU A 35 9.67 -2.84 -5.04
N ALA A 36 10.41 -1.83 -4.58
CA ALA A 36 11.86 -1.88 -4.56
C ALA A 36 12.31 -3.00 -3.61
N PRO A 37 13.27 -3.86 -4.01
CA PRO A 37 13.94 -4.75 -3.07
C PRO A 37 14.55 -3.94 -1.92
N GLN A 38 14.31 -4.38 -0.69
CA GLN A 38 14.90 -3.80 0.51
C GLN A 38 15.46 -4.93 1.39
N THR A 39 16.66 -4.73 1.91
CA THR A 39 17.28 -5.59 2.90
C THR A 39 17.65 -4.73 4.10
N PHE A 40 17.34 -5.20 5.29
CA PHE A 40 17.59 -4.48 6.53
C PHE A 40 17.67 -5.45 7.71
N ASP A 41 18.48 -5.09 8.71
CA ASP A 41 18.59 -5.84 9.98
C ASP A 41 17.49 -5.41 10.94
N LEU A 42 16.77 -6.36 11.54
CA LEU A 42 15.73 -6.06 12.51
C LEU A 42 16.29 -5.39 13.78
N PRO A 43 15.56 -4.44 14.38
CA PRO A 43 16.01 -3.75 15.58
C PRO A 43 15.74 -4.61 16.82
N GLY A 44 16.74 -5.34 17.31
CA GLY A 44 16.59 -6.18 18.50
C GLY A 44 15.35 -7.08 18.42
N THR A 45 14.36 -6.82 19.29
CA THR A 45 13.06 -7.52 19.29
C THR A 45 11.90 -6.54 19.00
N PRO A 46 11.61 -6.23 17.72
CA PRO A 46 10.52 -5.32 17.36
C PRO A 46 9.16 -5.95 17.71
N ARG A 47 8.21 -5.13 18.17
CA ARG A 47 6.81 -5.55 18.29
C ARG A 47 6.04 -5.16 17.04
N LEU A 48 5.05 -5.98 16.68
CA LEU A 48 4.04 -5.59 15.71
C LEU A 48 3.02 -4.67 16.38
N ARG A 49 2.78 -3.50 15.79
CA ARG A 49 1.84 -2.49 16.27
C ARG A 49 0.76 -2.22 15.24
N PRO A 50 -0.52 -2.26 15.61
CA PRO A 50 -1.59 -1.92 14.68
C PRO A 50 -1.45 -0.46 14.19
N TYR A 51 -1.78 -0.21 12.93
CA TYR A 51 -1.88 1.15 12.40
C TYR A 51 -2.75 2.04 13.30
N ARG A 52 -2.29 3.28 13.57
CA ARG A 52 -2.89 4.24 14.53
C ARG A 52 -2.82 3.84 16.00
N SER A 53 -1.89 2.97 16.39
CA SER A 53 -1.60 2.72 17.80
C SER A 53 -1.16 3.99 18.53
N ARG A 54 -1.71 4.18 19.74
CA ARG A 54 -1.32 5.26 20.66
C ARG A 54 -0.15 4.78 21.53
N ILE A 55 1.05 4.95 21.00
CA ILE A 55 2.33 4.58 21.64
C ILE A 55 3.32 5.74 21.52
N ASP A 56 4.37 5.69 22.33
CA ASP A 56 5.40 6.73 22.33
C ASP A 56 6.25 6.69 21.05
N ARG A 57 6.86 7.83 20.72
CA ARG A 57 7.71 7.96 19.54
C ARG A 57 8.91 6.99 19.57
N LEU A 58 9.48 6.76 20.76
CA LEU A 58 10.57 5.81 20.94
C LEU A 58 10.12 4.37 20.65
N ASP A 59 8.87 4.02 20.99
CA ASP A 59 8.30 2.72 20.65
C ASP A 59 8.11 2.59 19.13
N ARG A 60 7.55 3.59 18.46
CA ARG A 60 7.41 3.55 17.00
C ARG A 60 8.76 3.33 16.32
N ALA A 61 9.79 4.08 16.72
CA ALA A 61 11.12 4.00 16.13
C ALA A 61 11.82 2.63 16.25
N ARG A 62 11.33 1.72 17.12
CA ARG A 62 11.83 0.34 17.27
C ARG A 62 10.85 -0.74 16.80
N ASP A 63 9.58 -0.38 16.60
CA ASP A 63 8.50 -1.32 16.31
C ASP A 63 8.09 -1.27 14.82
N ILE A 64 7.31 -2.27 14.41
CA ILE A 64 6.82 -2.41 13.03
C ILE A 64 5.33 -2.15 12.99
N CYS A 65 4.88 -1.27 12.09
CA CYS A 65 3.46 -1.01 11.87
C CYS A 65 2.83 -2.12 11.01
N HIS A 66 1.67 -2.65 11.40
CA HIS A 66 0.90 -3.61 10.58
C HIS A 66 -0.53 -3.15 10.32
N PHE A 67 -1.17 -3.79 9.32
CA PHE A 67 -2.50 -3.45 8.81
C PHE A 67 -3.52 -4.58 8.92
N TYR A 68 -3.22 -5.64 9.69
CA TYR A 68 -4.16 -6.72 10.05
C TYR A 68 -5.31 -6.20 10.93
N LEU A 69 -6.19 -5.41 10.32
CA LEU A 69 -7.26 -4.59 10.88
C LEU A 69 -8.38 -4.50 9.85
N ASP A 70 -9.53 -3.96 10.25
CA ASP A 70 -10.59 -3.62 9.29
C ASP A 70 -10.13 -2.50 8.32
N ASP A 71 -10.36 -2.70 7.01
CA ASP A 71 -9.95 -1.77 5.93
C ASP A 71 -10.26 -0.30 6.22
N TYR A 72 -11.45 0.00 6.77
CA TYR A 72 -11.88 1.38 7.02
C TYR A 72 -10.91 2.15 7.92
N ARG A 73 -10.13 1.47 8.77
CA ARG A 73 -9.17 2.10 9.68
C ARG A 73 -7.95 2.68 8.96
N PHE A 74 -7.62 2.13 7.79
CA PHE A 74 -6.45 2.52 7.00
C PHE A 74 -6.77 2.89 5.56
N GLU A 75 -8.04 3.00 5.20
CA GLU A 75 -8.52 3.54 3.92
C GLU A 75 -7.90 4.92 3.59
N THR A 76 -7.56 5.71 4.62
CA THR A 76 -6.82 6.98 4.47
C THR A 76 -5.45 6.82 3.81
N THR A 77 -4.79 5.67 3.95
CA THR A 77 -3.48 5.41 3.32
C THR A 77 -3.57 5.41 1.79
N TRP A 78 -4.74 5.05 1.24
CA TRP A 78 -5.03 5.14 -0.18
C TRP A 78 -5.59 6.52 -0.56
N ASN A 79 -6.64 6.98 0.11
CA ASN A 79 -7.33 8.23 -0.27
C ASN A 79 -6.50 9.50 0.00
N ARG A 80 -5.58 9.44 0.97
CA ARG A 80 -4.70 10.55 1.38
C ARG A 80 -3.32 10.00 1.70
N PRO A 81 -2.54 9.57 0.70
CA PRO A 81 -1.35 8.76 0.91
C PRO A 81 -0.26 9.48 1.72
N GLU A 82 -0.19 10.81 1.64
CA GLU A 82 0.68 11.63 2.50
C GLU A 82 0.33 11.54 3.99
N VAL A 83 -0.96 11.43 4.34
CA VAL A 83 -1.39 11.27 5.75
C VAL A 83 -1.02 9.87 6.24
N GLY A 84 -1.23 8.85 5.41
CA GLY A 84 -0.77 7.49 5.68
C GLY A 84 0.73 7.44 5.94
N TRP A 85 1.50 8.02 5.01
CA TRP A 85 2.96 8.10 5.05
C TRP A 85 3.47 8.74 6.35
N ARG A 86 2.98 9.94 6.71
CA ARG A 86 3.43 10.66 7.93
C ARG A 86 3.32 9.80 9.20
N HIS A 87 2.30 8.94 9.26
CA HIS A 87 2.13 8.04 10.40
C HIS A 87 3.10 6.86 10.35
N VAL A 88 3.19 6.16 9.22
CA VAL A 88 4.05 4.98 9.11
C VAL A 88 5.54 5.31 9.09
N SER A 89 5.93 6.53 8.69
CA SER A 89 7.32 7.00 8.68
C SER A 89 7.93 7.14 10.07
N GLU A 90 7.11 7.15 11.13
CA GLU A 90 7.60 7.14 12.51
C GLU A 90 8.02 5.74 12.98
N TYR A 91 7.59 4.69 12.28
CA TYR A 91 7.91 3.31 12.64
C TYR A 91 9.27 2.89 12.10
N TRP A 92 9.89 1.89 12.74
CA TRP A 92 11.13 1.33 12.23
C TRP A 92 10.96 0.74 10.82
N ALA A 93 9.86 0.01 10.61
CA ALA A 93 9.36 -0.44 9.33
C ALA A 93 7.83 -0.53 9.35
N THR A 94 7.23 -0.71 8.17
CA THR A 94 5.79 -0.90 8.03
C THR A 94 5.51 -2.09 7.12
N CYS A 95 4.54 -2.92 7.48
CA CYS A 95 3.94 -3.84 6.53
C CYS A 95 3.18 -3.04 5.46
N THR A 96 2.99 -3.63 4.28
CA THR A 96 2.09 -3.05 3.28
C THR A 96 0.65 -3.04 3.82
N PRO A 97 -0.21 -2.08 3.40
CA PRO A 97 -1.63 -2.15 3.71
C PRO A 97 -2.20 -3.49 3.22
N ASP A 98 -3.01 -4.12 4.06
CA ASP A 98 -3.57 -5.43 3.80
C ASP A 98 -5.08 -5.30 3.56
N PHE A 99 -5.44 -4.81 2.37
CA PHE A 99 -6.83 -4.60 2.00
C PHE A 99 -7.55 -5.95 1.82
N SER A 100 -8.75 -6.06 2.37
CA SER A 100 -9.50 -7.30 2.42
C SER A 100 -9.79 -7.86 1.02
N LEU A 101 -9.67 -9.18 0.90
CA LEU A 101 -10.02 -9.99 -0.27
C LEU A 101 -11.02 -11.06 0.14
N TYR A 102 -12.00 -11.34 -0.73
CA TYR A 102 -13.00 -12.39 -0.48
C TYR A 102 -13.18 -13.26 -1.74
N PRO A 103 -13.30 -14.59 -1.59
CA PRO A 103 -13.49 -15.48 -2.75
C PRO A 103 -14.75 -15.18 -3.57
N SER A 104 -15.79 -14.67 -2.92
CA SER A 104 -17.05 -14.30 -3.57
C SER A 104 -16.96 -12.98 -4.35
N TRP A 105 -15.89 -12.20 -4.20
CA TRP A 105 -15.74 -10.93 -4.90
C TRP A 105 -15.29 -11.12 -6.34
N PRO A 106 -15.78 -10.29 -7.28
CA PRO A 106 -15.28 -10.27 -8.64
C PRO A 106 -13.76 -10.11 -8.71
N ARG A 107 -13.11 -10.82 -9.63
CA ARG A 107 -11.65 -10.79 -9.82
C ARG A 107 -11.08 -9.38 -9.95
N VAL A 108 -11.80 -8.48 -10.62
CA VAL A 108 -11.40 -7.07 -10.77
C VAL A 108 -11.28 -6.35 -9.43
N MET A 109 -12.12 -6.68 -8.45
CA MET A 109 -12.03 -6.10 -7.10
C MET A 109 -10.81 -6.65 -6.37
N GLN A 110 -10.50 -7.93 -6.53
CA GLN A 110 -9.33 -8.53 -5.89
C GLN A 110 -8.01 -7.96 -6.46
N LEU A 111 -7.95 -7.79 -7.79
CA LEU A 111 -6.86 -7.09 -8.47
C LEU A 111 -6.74 -5.64 -7.98
N TRP A 112 -7.87 -4.95 -7.81
CA TRP A 112 -7.90 -3.58 -7.33
C TRP A 112 -7.31 -3.45 -5.91
N GLN A 113 -7.67 -4.33 -4.98
CA GLN A 113 -7.15 -4.33 -3.62
C GLN A 113 -5.64 -4.60 -3.61
N THR A 114 -5.18 -5.54 -4.43
CA THR A 114 -3.74 -5.85 -4.61
C THR A 114 -2.98 -4.65 -5.18
N TYR A 115 -3.53 -4.00 -6.21
CA TYR A 115 -2.98 -2.79 -6.81
C TYR A 115 -2.83 -1.67 -5.77
N ARG A 116 -3.88 -1.40 -4.98
CA ARG A 116 -3.86 -0.36 -3.93
C ARG A 116 -2.78 -0.63 -2.90
N ALA A 117 -2.68 -1.87 -2.41
CA ALA A 117 -1.67 -2.27 -1.43
C ALA A 117 -0.25 -1.99 -1.95
N ARG A 118 0.05 -2.43 -3.18
CA ARG A 118 1.37 -2.24 -3.81
C ARG A 118 1.67 -0.79 -4.15
N TRP A 119 0.68 -0.04 -4.63
CA TRP A 119 0.85 1.39 -4.92
C TRP A 119 1.18 2.19 -3.66
N VAL A 120 0.44 1.98 -2.56
CA VAL A 120 0.69 2.68 -1.29
C VAL A 120 2.06 2.32 -0.74
N ALA A 121 2.40 1.04 -0.76
CA ALA A 121 3.69 0.53 -0.34
C ALA A 121 4.85 1.15 -1.14
N ARG A 122 4.74 1.17 -2.48
CA ARG A 122 5.75 1.79 -3.34
C ARG A 122 5.87 3.29 -3.09
N PHE A 123 4.75 3.98 -2.89
CA PHE A 123 4.71 5.39 -2.52
C PHE A 123 5.46 5.69 -1.21
N TRP A 124 5.37 4.78 -0.22
CA TRP A 124 6.13 4.88 1.03
C TRP A 124 7.62 4.60 0.85
N GLN A 125 7.99 3.61 0.04
CA GLN A 125 9.40 3.33 -0.26
C GLN A 125 10.10 4.53 -0.89
N GLU A 126 9.46 5.23 -1.84
CA GLU A 126 9.99 6.47 -2.43
C GLU A 126 10.23 7.59 -1.40
N ARG A 127 9.59 7.51 -0.23
CA ARG A 127 9.75 8.45 0.87
C ARG A 127 10.60 7.91 2.01
N GLY A 128 11.39 6.87 1.75
CA GLY A 128 12.39 6.33 2.68
C GLY A 128 11.85 5.37 3.73
N CYS A 129 10.59 4.93 3.63
CA CYS A 129 10.07 3.90 4.55
C CYS A 129 10.71 2.54 4.24
N ARG A 130 11.02 1.79 5.30
CA ARG A 130 11.28 0.34 5.21
C ARG A 130 9.94 -0.37 5.12
N VAL A 131 9.70 -1.06 4.02
CA VAL A 131 8.43 -1.73 3.77
C VAL A 131 8.64 -3.24 3.78
N ILE A 132 7.83 -3.95 4.56
CA ILE A 132 7.75 -5.40 4.60
C ILE A 132 6.51 -5.82 3.78
N PRO A 133 6.66 -6.52 2.64
CA PRO A 133 5.53 -6.95 1.84
C PRO A 133 4.60 -7.92 2.59
N THR A 134 3.30 -7.61 2.62
CA THR A 134 2.25 -8.58 2.98
C THR A 134 1.71 -9.21 1.70
N VAL A 135 1.53 -10.53 1.72
CA VAL A 135 0.81 -11.29 0.69
C VAL A 135 -0.59 -11.57 1.22
N ASN A 136 -1.60 -11.18 0.44
CA ASN A 136 -3.00 -11.53 0.70
C ASN A 136 -3.56 -12.23 -0.54
N TRP A 137 -4.32 -13.29 -0.34
CA TRP A 137 -4.92 -14.12 -1.37
C TRP A 137 -6.27 -14.63 -0.85
N SER A 138 -7.23 -14.89 -1.74
CA SER A 138 -8.56 -15.36 -1.35
C SER A 138 -8.86 -16.79 -1.81
N ASP A 139 -8.45 -17.12 -3.03
CA ASP A 139 -8.71 -18.42 -3.67
C ASP A 139 -7.53 -18.82 -4.58
N GLU A 140 -7.57 -20.02 -5.15
CA GLU A 140 -6.51 -20.52 -6.04
C GLU A 140 -6.28 -19.60 -7.24
N GLU A 141 -7.34 -19.05 -7.83
CA GLU A 141 -7.23 -18.09 -8.93
C GLU A 141 -6.46 -16.80 -8.53
N SER A 142 -6.49 -16.41 -7.24
CA SER A 142 -5.76 -15.23 -6.77
C SER A 142 -4.24 -15.41 -6.75
N TRP A 143 -3.76 -16.66 -6.81
CA TRP A 143 -2.33 -16.96 -6.94
C TRP A 143 -1.71 -16.38 -8.21
N ALA A 144 -2.52 -16.16 -9.24
CA ALA A 144 -2.07 -15.58 -10.50
C ALA A 144 -1.56 -14.13 -10.36
N PHE A 145 -1.89 -13.42 -9.26
CA PHE A 145 -1.49 -12.03 -9.06
C PHE A 145 -1.17 -11.63 -7.61
N CYS A 146 -1.40 -12.47 -6.59
CA CYS A 146 -1.16 -12.08 -5.20
C CYS A 146 0.31 -11.77 -4.89
N PHE A 147 1.24 -12.35 -5.65
CA PHE A 147 2.68 -12.08 -5.60
C PHE A 147 3.12 -10.91 -6.49
N ASP A 148 2.24 -10.37 -7.34
CA ASP A 148 2.60 -9.30 -8.26
C ASP A 148 3.14 -8.08 -7.50
N GLY A 149 4.22 -7.53 -8.03
CA GLY A 149 4.94 -6.41 -7.46
C GLY A 149 5.76 -6.72 -6.21
N ILE A 150 5.78 -7.97 -5.71
CA ILE A 150 6.72 -8.36 -4.64
C ILE A 150 8.04 -8.80 -5.27
N PRO A 151 9.18 -8.20 -4.89
CA PRO A 151 10.48 -8.64 -5.38
C PRO A 151 10.77 -10.06 -4.89
N PRO A 152 11.42 -10.90 -5.72
CA PRO A 152 11.89 -12.20 -5.27
C PRO A 152 12.88 -12.03 -4.11
N PRO A 153 13.03 -13.06 -3.25
CA PRO A 153 14.03 -13.01 -2.18
C PRO A 153 15.41 -12.66 -2.76
N ALA A 154 16.13 -11.79 -2.04
CA ALA A 154 17.50 -11.46 -2.40
C ALA A 154 18.31 -12.76 -2.46
N ARG A 155 18.96 -13.02 -3.60
CA ARG A 155 19.93 -14.12 -3.70
C ARG A 155 21.12 -13.73 -2.82
N LEU A 156 21.35 -14.52 -1.77
CA LEU A 156 22.54 -14.43 -0.90
C LEU A 156 23.78 -14.93 -1.64
#